data_AF-A0A9W8Q151-F1
#
_entry.id   AF-A0A9W8Q151-F1
#
_cell.length_a   1.000
_cell.length_b   1.000
_cell.length_c   1.000
_cell.angle_alpha   90.00
_cell.angle_beta   90.00
_cell.angle_gamma   90.00
#
_symmetry.space_group_name_H-M   'P 1'
#
loop_
_entity.id
_entity.type
_entity.pdbx_description
1 polymer ?
#
loop_
_entity_poly.entity_id
_entity_poly.type
_entity_poly.pdbx_seq_one_letter_code
_entity_poly.pdbx_strand_id
1 'polypeptide(L)'
;METTFERFPVFCLAFLTALRQMSTVGDSLRFSLSWGCTLYPIADVLICLNSDILSPRWIWTVPITTIVGGGAADFPTMLYTIVSDAAPRSKRAGAFVVLTTAPVLGRFASAPALYWLMNYGEWHCVLFAIAAWFPALLIIMMVPETLHIKESLEESRLNAPASSAFSQSFAAALRSKLQSMSKTAAASLRQMFWEDSKLCLLLLSTLSLEVGRFLVVGILPQYMTKRYELAWKEASLWLAIKSVLQVVVGLLFLPIASQHLTKAGMPAVTKDAWVARIGLLLAMAGYIIAGLADRLLLFLVGTVISSFSIGVEPAMRSLLIATAPNSGSGALFSTLQVMLSLGIITAGPIIAASFRLGLHMDQEWLGIPLLLSSIVMPPTATLLFALKFKDSSGRIALDRDPDSGDNE
;
A
#
# COMPACT_ATOMS: atom_id res chain seq x y z
N MET A 1 -19.95 11.64 -14.33
CA MET A 1 -18.88 11.57 -15.34
C MET A 1 -17.69 12.46 -15.03
N GLU A 2 -17.84 13.57 -14.30
CA GLU A 2 -16.71 14.45 -13.93
C GLU A 2 -15.67 13.81 -13.00
N THR A 3 -16.08 12.93 -12.07
CA THR A 3 -15.20 12.32 -11.06
C THR A 3 -14.17 11.32 -11.60
N THR A 4 -14.42 10.72 -12.76
CA THR A 4 -13.49 9.75 -13.38
C THR A 4 -12.31 10.46 -14.07
N PHE A 5 -12.53 11.71 -14.51
CA PHE A 5 -11.50 12.56 -15.11
C PHE A 5 -10.52 13.12 -14.07
N GLU A 6 -10.93 13.19 -12.79
CA GLU A 6 -10.18 13.77 -11.67
C GLU A 6 -8.93 12.95 -11.27
N ARG A 7 -8.84 11.66 -11.61
CA ARG A 7 -7.76 10.77 -11.14
C ARG A 7 -6.98 10.05 -12.25
N PHE A 8 -7.43 10.13 -13.49
CA PHE A 8 -6.74 9.54 -14.64
C PHE A 8 -5.36 10.17 -14.91
N PRO A 9 -5.15 11.50 -14.79
CA PRO A 9 -3.82 12.10 -14.87
C PRO A 9 -2.90 11.57 -13.77
N VAL A 10 -3.42 11.44 -12.54
CA VAL A 10 -2.68 10.90 -11.39
C VAL A 10 -2.20 9.48 -11.64
N PHE A 11 -3.04 8.65 -12.29
CA PHE A 11 -2.70 7.29 -12.69
C PHE A 11 -1.56 7.24 -13.71
N CYS A 12 -1.69 8.00 -14.80
CA CYS A 12 -0.67 8.05 -15.85
C CYS A 12 0.67 8.56 -15.30
N LEU A 13 0.62 9.56 -14.40
CA LEU A 13 1.80 10.14 -13.79
C LEU A 13 2.43 9.22 -12.74
N ALA A 14 1.63 8.55 -11.90
CA ALA A 14 2.13 7.56 -10.94
C ALA A 14 2.72 6.31 -11.63
N PHE A 15 2.15 5.89 -12.76
CA PHE A 15 2.72 4.82 -13.57
C PHE A 15 4.06 5.25 -14.20
N LEU A 16 4.16 6.48 -14.69
CA LEU A 16 5.42 7.04 -15.21
C LEU A 16 6.49 7.23 -14.11
N THR A 17 6.11 7.57 -12.89
CA THR A 17 7.06 7.70 -11.76
C THR A 17 7.54 6.34 -11.28
N ALA A 18 6.66 5.33 -11.20
CA ALA A 18 7.04 3.95 -10.90
C ALA A 18 8.03 3.40 -11.95
N LEU A 19 7.85 3.74 -13.23
CA LEU A 19 8.81 3.40 -14.30
C LEU A 19 10.14 4.17 -14.19
N ARG A 20 10.11 5.45 -13.78
CA ARG A 20 11.30 6.26 -13.53
C ARG A 20 12.16 5.71 -12.39
N GLN A 21 11.51 5.18 -11.35
CA GLN A 21 12.12 4.60 -10.16
C GLN A 21 12.94 3.33 -10.45
N MET A 22 12.56 2.58 -11.49
CA MET A 22 13.34 1.43 -11.97
C MET A 22 14.60 1.82 -12.76
N SER A 23 14.79 3.10 -13.12
CA SER A 23 15.81 3.52 -14.09
C SER A 23 16.88 4.47 -13.55
N THR A 24 16.71 5.02 -12.35
CA THR A 24 17.58 6.07 -11.80
C THR A 24 18.46 5.55 -10.67
N VAL A 25 19.77 5.78 -10.82
CA VAL A 25 20.82 5.46 -9.85
C VAL A 25 20.70 6.36 -8.63
N GLY A 26 20.70 5.72 -7.45
CA GLY A 26 21.09 6.25 -6.13
C GLY A 26 20.61 7.64 -5.74
N ASP A 27 21.45 8.64 -6.02
CA ASP A 27 21.34 9.98 -5.47
C ASP A 27 20.16 10.80 -6.00
N SER A 28 19.95 10.76 -7.31
CA SER A 28 18.92 11.57 -7.97
C SER A 28 17.51 11.11 -7.63
N LEU A 29 17.34 9.81 -7.34
CA LEU A 29 16.05 9.22 -7.05
C LEU A 29 15.57 9.57 -5.65
N ARG A 30 16.46 9.59 -4.65
CA ARG A 30 16.11 9.92 -3.24
C ARG A 30 15.71 11.38 -3.07
N PHE A 31 16.48 12.26 -3.71
CA PHE A 31 16.18 13.69 -3.76
C PHE A 31 14.89 13.97 -4.52
N SER A 32 14.70 13.34 -5.69
CA SER A 32 13.46 13.43 -6.44
C SER A 32 12.29 12.93 -5.58
N LEU A 33 12.36 11.71 -5.03
CA LEU A 33 11.26 11.08 -4.28
C LEU A 33 10.79 11.90 -3.05
N SER A 34 11.76 12.44 -2.32
CA SER A 34 11.51 13.22 -1.11
C SER A 34 10.85 14.55 -1.44
N TRP A 35 11.20 15.16 -2.57
CA TRP A 35 10.64 16.44 -2.97
C TRP A 35 9.21 16.31 -3.48
N GLY A 36 8.86 15.26 -4.24
CA GLY A 36 7.49 15.08 -4.76
C GLY A 36 6.48 14.78 -3.65
N CYS A 37 6.85 13.95 -2.68
CA CYS A 37 6.01 13.69 -1.50
C CYS A 37 5.82 14.93 -0.62
N THR A 38 6.71 15.92 -0.69
CA THR A 38 6.66 17.16 0.10
C THR A 38 5.91 18.28 -0.64
N LEU A 39 6.15 18.40 -1.94
CA LEU A 39 5.47 19.38 -2.79
C LEU A 39 3.97 19.13 -2.88
N TYR A 40 3.53 17.87 -2.86
CA TYR A 40 2.12 17.51 -2.92
C TYR A 40 1.29 18.14 -1.78
N PRO A 41 1.55 17.86 -0.48
CA PRO A 41 0.79 18.45 0.61
C PRO A 41 0.98 19.96 0.72
N ILE A 42 2.15 20.50 0.37
CA ILE A 42 2.37 21.96 0.34
C ILE A 42 1.49 22.63 -0.72
N ALA A 43 1.40 22.05 -1.92
CA ALA A 43 0.57 22.59 -2.99
C ALA A 43 -0.92 22.51 -2.64
N ASP A 44 -1.39 21.41 -2.04
CA ASP A 44 -2.77 21.31 -1.51
C ASP A 44 -3.07 22.43 -0.52
N VAL A 45 -2.18 22.65 0.44
CA VAL A 45 -2.35 23.66 1.48
C VAL A 45 -2.31 25.08 0.92
N LEU A 46 -1.44 25.37 -0.04
CA LEU A 46 -1.40 26.67 -0.72
C LEU A 46 -2.68 26.97 -1.49
N ILE A 47 -3.30 25.97 -2.11
CA ILE A 47 -4.58 26.12 -2.80
C ILE A 47 -5.71 26.35 -1.79
N CYS A 48 -5.74 25.57 -0.70
CA CYS A 48 -6.74 25.72 0.35
C CYS A 48 -6.62 27.06 1.09
N LEU A 49 -5.41 27.57 1.31
CA LEU A 49 -5.18 28.83 2.04
C LEU A 49 -5.57 30.06 1.22
N ASN A 50 -5.51 29.95 -0.11
CA ASN A 50 -5.93 30.99 -1.04
C ASN A 50 -7.31 30.70 -1.65
N SER A 51 -8.21 30.01 -0.93
CA SER A 51 -9.53 29.63 -1.45
C SER A 51 -10.40 30.81 -1.88
N ASP A 52 -10.11 32.01 -1.36
CA ASP A 52 -10.79 33.26 -1.70
C ASP A 52 -10.41 33.78 -3.10
N ILE A 53 -9.23 33.38 -3.61
CA ILE A 53 -8.67 33.83 -4.90
C ILE A 53 -8.65 32.67 -5.91
N LEU A 54 -8.33 31.46 -5.45
CA LEU A 54 -8.22 30.26 -6.25
C LEU A 54 -9.44 29.37 -5.98
N SER A 55 -10.15 28.99 -7.05
CA SER A 55 -11.19 27.97 -6.94
C SER A 55 -10.59 26.68 -6.38
N PRO A 56 -11.25 26.00 -5.42
CA PRO A 56 -10.82 24.71 -4.87
C PRO A 56 -10.59 23.62 -5.93
N ARG A 57 -11.11 23.80 -7.16
CA ARG A 57 -10.86 22.92 -8.31
C ARG A 57 -9.39 22.86 -8.73
N TRP A 58 -8.56 23.83 -8.35
CA TRP A 58 -7.12 23.80 -8.63
C TRP A 58 -6.38 22.63 -7.96
N ILE A 59 -6.99 22.00 -6.94
CA ILE A 59 -6.48 20.75 -6.33
C ILE A 59 -6.22 19.68 -7.39
N TRP A 60 -6.95 19.69 -8.52
CA TRP A 60 -6.74 18.75 -9.63
C TRP A 60 -5.36 18.83 -10.29
N THR A 61 -4.64 19.95 -10.12
CA THR A 61 -3.29 20.12 -10.66
C THR A 61 -2.20 19.65 -9.71
N VAL A 62 -2.51 19.45 -8.42
CA VAL A 62 -1.53 19.04 -7.39
C VAL A 62 -0.82 17.74 -7.73
N PRO A 63 -1.47 16.71 -8.33
CA PRO A 63 -0.79 15.51 -8.78
C PRO A 63 0.34 15.72 -9.79
N ILE A 64 0.43 16.87 -10.47
CA ILE A 64 1.57 17.20 -11.34
C ILE A 64 2.88 17.26 -10.51
N THR A 65 2.80 17.62 -9.23
CA THR A 65 3.96 17.63 -8.33
C THR A 65 4.59 16.26 -8.13
N THR A 66 3.82 15.17 -8.30
CA THR A 66 4.36 13.80 -8.21
C THR A 66 5.25 13.45 -9.39
N ILE A 67 5.14 14.14 -10.54
CA ILE A 67 6.05 13.95 -11.69
C ILE A 67 7.49 14.32 -11.31
N VAL A 68 7.62 15.42 -10.56
CA VAL A 68 8.92 15.97 -10.15
C VAL A 68 9.62 15.01 -9.20
N GLY A 69 8.85 14.24 -8.43
CA GLY A 69 9.40 13.57 -7.27
C GLY A 69 8.68 12.34 -6.73
N GLY A 70 8.04 11.53 -7.56
CA GLY A 70 7.36 10.32 -7.10
C GLY A 70 6.09 10.59 -6.29
N GLY A 71 5.20 9.60 -6.26
CA GLY A 71 3.96 9.66 -5.48
C GLY A 71 4.11 9.08 -4.07
N ALA A 72 3.09 9.27 -3.23
CA ALA A 72 3.07 8.71 -1.87
C ALA A 72 3.20 7.17 -1.80
N ALA A 73 2.89 6.47 -2.90
CA ALA A 73 3.04 5.02 -3.02
C ALA A 73 4.49 4.56 -3.26
N ASP A 74 5.38 5.46 -3.67
CA ASP A 74 6.74 5.14 -4.10
C ASP A 74 7.69 5.02 -2.90
N PHE A 75 7.42 5.77 -1.83
CA PHE A 75 8.23 5.80 -0.61
C PHE A 75 8.27 4.46 0.15
N PRO A 76 7.13 3.78 0.44
CA PRO A 76 7.15 2.47 1.09
C PRO A 76 7.93 1.45 0.26
N THR A 77 7.73 1.43 -1.07
CA THR A 77 8.41 0.50 -1.98
C THR A 77 9.92 0.64 -1.87
N MET A 78 10.44 1.87 -1.89
CA MET A 78 11.87 2.13 -1.74
C MET A 78 12.41 1.65 -0.38
N LEU A 79 11.69 1.90 0.71
CA LEU A 79 12.09 1.43 2.04
C LEU A 79 12.15 -0.10 2.13
N TYR A 80 11.16 -0.81 1.56
CA TYR A 80 11.17 -2.26 1.52
C TYR A 80 12.34 -2.80 0.70
N THR A 81 12.70 -2.14 -0.41
CA THR A 81 13.86 -2.52 -1.23
C THR A 81 15.20 -2.27 -0.51
N ILE A 82 15.37 -1.10 0.12
CA ILE A 82 16.58 -0.78 0.90
C ILE A 82 16.77 -1.83 2.00
N VAL A 83 15.70 -2.15 2.72
CA VAL A 83 15.75 -3.17 3.78
C VAL A 83 15.97 -4.58 3.21
N SER A 84 15.40 -4.92 2.06
CA SER A 84 15.64 -6.23 1.44
C SER A 84 17.09 -6.41 1.05
N ASP A 85 17.73 -5.32 0.58
CA ASP A 85 19.09 -5.33 0.05
C ASP A 85 20.14 -5.25 1.16
N ALA A 86 19.88 -4.46 2.22
CA ALA A 86 20.82 -4.26 3.32
C ALA A 86 20.70 -5.29 4.46
N ALA A 87 19.50 -5.83 4.71
CA ALA A 87 19.29 -6.71 5.85
C ALA A 87 19.80 -8.14 5.58
N PRO A 88 20.64 -8.72 6.47
CA PRO A 88 21.00 -10.13 6.43
C PRO A 88 19.76 -11.02 6.43
N ARG A 89 19.81 -12.16 5.72
CA ARG A 89 18.66 -13.08 5.57
C ARG A 89 18.02 -13.48 6.92
N SER A 90 18.82 -13.57 7.98
CA SER A 90 18.37 -13.91 9.35
C SER A 90 17.59 -12.78 10.07
N LYS A 91 17.85 -11.51 9.75
CA LYS A 91 17.21 -10.34 10.41
C LYS A 91 16.15 -9.65 9.54
N ARG A 92 16.06 -10.01 8.25
CA ARG A 92 15.15 -9.41 7.27
C ARG A 92 13.67 -9.47 7.68
N ALA A 93 13.23 -10.59 8.25
CA ALA A 93 11.85 -10.74 8.72
C ALA A 93 11.51 -9.72 9.82
N GLY A 94 12.41 -9.52 10.79
CA GLY A 94 12.23 -8.51 11.84
C GLY A 94 12.19 -7.09 11.29
N ALA A 95 13.04 -6.78 10.30
CA ALA A 95 13.05 -5.46 9.66
C ALA A 95 11.75 -5.16 8.88
N PHE A 96 11.18 -6.15 8.20
CA PHE A 96 9.87 -6.00 7.54
C PHE A 96 8.71 -5.81 8.54
N VAL A 97 8.78 -6.45 9.71
CA VAL A 97 7.80 -6.20 10.78
C VAL A 97 7.88 -4.75 11.28
N VAL A 98 9.09 -4.20 11.44
CA VAL A 98 9.27 -2.79 11.81
C VAL A 98 8.70 -1.86 10.74
N LEU A 99 9.00 -2.10 9.46
CA LEU A 99 8.49 -1.29 8.34
C LEU A 99 6.96 -1.31 8.21
N THR A 100 6.31 -2.45 8.52
CA THR A 100 4.85 -2.57 8.50
C THR A 100 4.19 -1.94 9.74
N THR A 101 4.89 -1.94 10.88
CA THR A 101 4.36 -1.41 12.15
C THR A 101 4.51 0.12 12.26
N ALA A 102 5.58 0.70 11.70
CA ALA A 102 5.88 2.13 11.80
C ALA A 102 4.74 3.06 11.30
N PRO A 103 4.09 2.81 10.15
CA PRO A 103 2.96 3.64 9.70
C PRO A 103 1.75 3.59 10.64
N VAL A 104 1.58 2.48 11.38
CA VAL A 104 0.48 2.37 12.34
C VAL A 104 0.76 3.16 13.61
N LEU A 105 2.01 3.12 14.10
CA LEU A 105 2.45 3.98 15.20
C LEU A 105 2.33 5.46 14.82
N GLY A 106 2.70 5.82 13.59
CA GLY A 106 2.51 7.18 13.07
C GLY A 106 1.05 7.60 13.10
N ARG A 107 0.13 6.76 12.61
CA ARG A 107 -1.32 7.00 12.68
C ARG A 107 -1.86 7.11 14.10
N PHE A 108 -1.31 6.33 15.03
CA PHE A 108 -1.69 6.42 16.44
C PHE A 108 -1.21 7.73 17.06
N ALA A 109 0.04 8.12 16.85
CA ALA A 109 0.62 9.35 17.38
C ALA A 109 0.00 10.61 16.76
N SER A 110 -0.40 10.56 15.48
CA SER A 110 -0.96 11.71 14.77
C SER A 110 -2.34 12.12 15.30
N ALA A 111 -3.15 11.20 15.83
CA ALA A 111 -4.52 11.52 16.24
C ALA A 111 -4.64 12.28 17.57
N PRO A 112 -3.90 11.97 18.64
CA PRO A 112 -3.84 12.83 19.83
C PRO A 112 -3.29 14.21 19.53
N ALA A 113 -2.25 14.29 18.67
CA ALA A 113 -1.74 15.57 18.19
C ALA A 113 -2.84 16.33 17.45
N LEU A 114 -3.54 15.70 16.51
CA LEU A 114 -4.67 16.32 15.81
C LEU A 114 -5.78 16.75 16.79
N TYR A 115 -6.17 15.91 17.74
CA TYR A 115 -7.20 16.22 18.72
C TYR A 115 -6.83 17.45 19.56
N TRP A 116 -5.58 17.57 19.97
CA TRP A 116 -5.08 18.70 20.74
C TRP A 116 -4.98 19.97 19.89
N LEU A 117 -4.36 19.89 18.71
CA LEU A 117 -4.17 21.04 17.83
C LEU A 117 -5.48 21.58 17.24
N MET A 118 -6.49 20.72 17.01
CA MET A 118 -7.79 21.16 16.51
C MET A 118 -8.51 22.09 17.49
N ASN A 119 -8.16 22.09 18.79
CA ASN A 119 -8.71 23.05 19.75
C ASN A 119 -8.21 24.48 19.53
N TYR A 120 -7.03 24.66 18.91
CA TYR A 120 -6.47 25.97 18.58
C TYR A 120 -6.84 26.43 17.16
N GLY A 121 -7.44 25.55 16.36
CA GLY A 121 -7.91 25.81 15.00
C GLY A 121 -7.39 24.81 13.98
N GLU A 122 -8.14 24.64 12.90
CA GLU A 122 -7.88 23.63 11.86
C GLU A 122 -6.52 23.83 11.17
N TRP A 123 -6.13 25.08 10.92
CA TRP A 123 -4.86 25.43 10.29
C TRP A 123 -3.62 25.06 11.11
N HIS A 124 -3.72 25.05 12.43
CA HIS A 124 -2.60 24.63 13.29
C HIS A 124 -2.24 23.16 13.06
N CYS A 125 -3.25 22.32 12.81
CA CYS A 125 -3.06 20.90 12.51
C CYS A 125 -2.32 20.72 11.18
N VAL A 126 -2.70 21.50 10.17
CA VAL A 126 -2.09 21.49 8.85
C VAL A 126 -0.64 21.95 8.91
N LEU A 127 -0.37 23.07 9.58
CA LEU A 127 0.99 23.60 9.75
C LEU A 127 1.88 22.62 10.51
N PHE A 128 1.36 21.97 11.56
CA PHE A 128 2.10 20.96 12.29
C PHE A 128 2.41 19.72 11.43
N ALA A 129 1.45 19.26 10.60
CA ALA A 129 1.69 18.14 9.70
C ALA A 129 2.82 18.44 8.70
N ILE A 130 2.84 19.65 8.13
CA ILE A 130 3.92 20.12 7.24
C ILE A 130 5.23 20.24 8.02
N ALA A 131 5.22 20.85 9.20
CA ALA A 131 6.41 21.02 10.03
C ALA A 131 7.01 19.67 10.45
N ALA A 132 6.18 18.69 10.82
CA ALA A 132 6.59 17.33 11.17
C ALA A 132 7.17 16.56 9.98
N TRP A 133 6.86 16.97 8.74
CA TRP A 133 7.39 16.36 7.53
C TRP A 133 8.87 16.68 7.31
N PHE A 134 9.33 17.90 7.61
CA PHE A 134 10.71 18.32 7.38
C PHE A 134 11.77 17.50 8.14
N PRO A 135 11.61 17.17 9.43
CA PRO A 135 12.52 16.26 10.12
C PRO A 135 12.61 14.88 9.45
N ALA A 136 11.49 14.35 8.96
CA ALA A 136 11.48 13.06 8.25
C ALA A 136 12.29 13.14 6.94
N LEU A 137 12.24 14.27 6.23
CA LEU A 137 13.08 14.53 5.06
C LEU A 137 14.57 14.56 5.41
N LEU A 138 14.93 15.22 6.51
CA LEU A 138 16.33 15.26 6.96
C LEU A 138 16.83 13.86 7.31
N ILE A 139 16.02 13.04 8.00
CA ILE A 139 16.38 11.67 8.36
C ILE A 139 16.59 10.81 7.11
N ILE A 140 15.72 10.91 6.09
CA ILE A 140 15.91 10.10 4.88
C ILE A 140 17.15 10.50 4.07
N MET A 141 17.55 11.77 4.13
CA MET A 141 18.81 12.23 3.53
C MET A 141 20.04 11.68 4.26
N MET A 142 19.93 11.37 5.57
CA MET A 142 21.00 10.79 6.36
C MET A 142 21.15 9.27 6.23
N VAL A 143 20.18 8.56 5.67
CA VAL A 143 20.29 7.10 5.47
C VAL A 143 21.42 6.82 4.46
N PRO A 144 22.43 5.98 4.78
CA PRO A 144 23.50 5.66 3.84
C PRO A 144 22.97 4.84 2.66
N GLU A 145 23.56 5.04 1.48
CA GLU A 145 23.19 4.29 0.29
C GLU A 145 23.66 2.84 0.39
N THR A 146 22.74 1.88 0.22
CA THR A 146 23.03 0.45 0.36
C THR A 146 23.43 -0.20 -0.97
N LEU A 147 23.72 0.60 -2.01
CA LEU A 147 23.99 0.13 -3.37
C LEU A 147 25.47 -0.15 -3.68
N HIS A 148 26.42 0.24 -2.83
CA HIS A 148 27.84 -0.08 -3.06
C HIS A 148 28.19 -1.57 -2.93
N ILE A 149 27.23 -2.43 -2.55
CA ILE A 149 27.41 -3.88 -2.47
C ILE A 149 27.29 -4.54 -3.86
N LYS A 150 26.64 -3.89 -4.85
CA LYS A 150 26.47 -4.44 -6.20
C LYS A 150 27.52 -3.97 -7.22
N GLU A 151 28.04 -2.75 -7.07
CA GLU A 151 29.09 -2.23 -7.96
C GLU A 151 30.38 -3.07 -7.91
N SER A 152 30.75 -3.60 -6.74
CA SER A 152 31.93 -4.47 -6.61
C SER A 152 31.83 -5.81 -7.37
N LEU A 153 30.61 -6.25 -7.72
CA LEU A 153 30.38 -7.46 -8.52
C LEU A 153 30.27 -7.16 -10.03
N GLU A 154 29.92 -5.93 -10.42
CA GLU A 154 29.82 -5.51 -11.83
C GLU A 154 31.11 -4.87 -12.37
N GLU A 155 31.96 -4.28 -11.51
CA GLU A 155 33.30 -3.80 -11.90
C GLU A 155 34.22 -4.91 -12.44
N SER A 156 33.97 -6.17 -12.08
CA SER A 156 34.69 -7.32 -12.65
C SER A 156 34.29 -7.67 -14.10
N ARG A 157 33.26 -7.03 -14.68
CA ARG A 157 32.73 -7.38 -16.01
C ARG A 157 32.90 -6.33 -17.11
N LEU A 158 33.48 -5.16 -16.81
CA LEU A 158 33.59 -4.05 -17.78
C LEU A 158 35.04 -3.57 -17.97
N ASN A 159 35.95 -4.49 -18.25
CA ASN A 159 37.20 -4.15 -18.94
C ASN A 159 36.97 -4.15 -20.47
N ALA A 160 36.42 -3.05 -20.99
CA ALA A 160 36.49 -2.69 -22.41
C ALA A 160 36.63 -1.16 -22.52
N PRO A 161 37.45 -0.64 -23.46
CA PRO A 161 38.01 0.69 -23.34
C PRO A 161 36.97 1.78 -23.60
N ALA A 162 36.92 2.74 -22.68
CA ALA A 162 36.16 3.97 -22.80
C ALA A 162 36.83 4.93 -23.78
N SER A 163 36.10 5.32 -24.83
CA SER A 163 36.41 6.54 -25.58
C SER A 163 35.14 7.32 -25.90
N SER A 164 34.99 8.44 -25.20
CA SER A 164 34.46 9.73 -25.66
C SER A 164 33.12 9.74 -26.44
N ALA A 165 32.01 10.03 -25.73
CA ALA A 165 30.84 10.74 -26.29
C ALA A 165 29.92 11.30 -25.18
N PHE A 166 30.46 12.14 -24.29
CA PHE A 166 29.64 12.94 -23.37
C PHE A 166 29.07 14.15 -24.12
N SER A 167 28.06 13.96 -24.98
CA SER A 167 27.19 15.04 -25.52
C SER A 167 26.16 14.58 -26.59
N GLN A 168 25.58 13.38 -26.50
CA GLN A 168 24.41 13.06 -27.34
C GLN A 168 23.22 12.52 -26.53
N SER A 169 22.28 13.46 -26.31
CA SER A 169 20.86 13.28 -26.05
C SER A 169 20.46 12.29 -24.93
N PHE A 170 20.46 12.81 -23.71
CA PHE A 170 19.75 12.26 -22.55
C PHE A 170 18.30 11.84 -22.91
N ALA A 171 17.63 12.58 -23.80
CA ALA A 171 16.29 12.25 -24.29
C ALA A 171 16.24 10.99 -25.18
N ALA A 172 17.26 10.75 -26.01
CA ALA A 172 17.36 9.54 -26.83
C ALA A 172 17.72 8.31 -25.99
N ALA A 173 18.61 8.47 -25.01
CA ALA A 173 18.96 7.43 -24.04
C ALA A 173 17.78 7.09 -23.12
N LEU A 174 17.01 8.10 -22.68
CA LEU A 174 15.78 7.89 -21.92
C LEU A 174 14.71 7.21 -22.77
N ARG A 175 14.54 7.59 -24.04
CA ARG A 175 13.54 7.01 -24.95
C ARG A 175 13.84 5.55 -25.30
N SER A 176 15.10 5.21 -25.56
CA SER A 176 15.49 3.83 -25.88
C SER A 176 15.40 2.92 -24.65
N LYS A 177 15.72 3.43 -23.45
CA LYS A 177 15.60 2.71 -22.17
C LYS A 177 14.14 2.58 -21.72
N LEU A 178 13.30 3.60 -21.95
CA LEU A 178 11.85 3.54 -21.74
C LEU A 178 11.17 2.59 -22.73
N GLN A 179 11.66 2.49 -23.97
CA GLN A 179 11.17 1.53 -24.96
C GLN A 179 11.59 0.08 -24.67
N SER A 180 12.81 -0.18 -24.21
CA SER A 180 13.23 -1.52 -23.83
C SER A 180 12.54 -1.98 -22.54
N MET A 181 12.37 -1.08 -21.56
CA MET A 181 11.68 -1.39 -20.30
C MET A 181 10.16 -1.47 -20.44
N SER A 182 9.52 -0.64 -21.27
CA SER A 182 8.09 -0.83 -21.58
C SER A 182 7.85 -2.16 -22.29
N LYS A 183 8.79 -2.63 -23.11
CA LYS A 183 8.74 -3.98 -23.69
C LYS A 183 8.94 -5.08 -22.64
N THR A 184 9.88 -4.93 -21.70
CA THR A 184 10.09 -5.92 -20.62
C THR A 184 8.96 -5.93 -19.59
N ALA A 185 8.42 -4.76 -19.23
CA ALA A 185 7.25 -4.62 -18.38
C ALA A 185 5.98 -5.11 -19.08
N ALA A 186 5.80 -4.80 -20.36
CA ALA A 186 4.69 -5.34 -21.16
C ALA A 186 4.82 -6.85 -21.37
N ALA A 187 6.02 -7.40 -21.52
CA ALA A 187 6.24 -8.84 -21.58
C ALA A 187 5.96 -9.51 -20.24
N SER A 188 6.38 -8.91 -19.12
CA SER A 188 6.11 -9.42 -17.77
C SER A 188 4.62 -9.32 -17.41
N LEU A 189 3.96 -8.21 -17.76
CA LEU A 189 2.52 -8.03 -17.62
C LEU A 189 1.76 -8.99 -18.53
N ARG A 190 2.19 -9.18 -19.77
CA ARG A 190 1.59 -10.15 -20.70
C ARG A 190 1.72 -11.57 -20.15
N GLN A 191 2.88 -11.96 -19.66
CA GLN A 191 3.09 -13.25 -19.02
C GLN A 191 2.21 -13.40 -17.77
N MET A 192 2.16 -12.40 -16.89
CA MET A 192 1.37 -12.45 -15.66
C MET A 192 -0.15 -12.44 -15.89
N PHE A 193 -0.65 -11.68 -16.86
CA PHE A 193 -2.09 -11.51 -17.10
C PHE A 193 -2.65 -12.48 -18.16
N TRP A 194 -1.84 -12.90 -19.15
CA TRP A 194 -2.29 -13.76 -20.24
C TRP A 194 -1.79 -15.21 -20.18
N GLU A 195 -0.64 -15.51 -19.56
CA GLU A 195 -0.11 -16.89 -19.51
C GLU A 195 -0.54 -17.65 -18.24
N ASP A 196 -0.68 -16.96 -17.10
CA ASP A 196 -1.11 -17.57 -15.84
C ASP A 196 -2.43 -16.98 -15.33
N SER A 197 -3.54 -17.63 -15.70
CA SER A 197 -4.88 -17.20 -15.27
C SER A 197 -5.07 -17.18 -13.75
N LYS A 198 -4.32 -18.00 -12.99
CA LYS A 198 -4.41 -18.02 -11.52
C LYS A 198 -3.75 -16.80 -10.91
N LEU A 199 -2.57 -16.44 -11.41
CA LEU A 199 -1.84 -15.25 -11.00
C LEU A 199 -2.62 -13.97 -11.36
N CYS A 200 -3.20 -13.94 -12.56
CA CYS A 200 -4.07 -12.86 -13.03
C CYS A 200 -5.28 -12.66 -12.10
N LEU A 201 -6.02 -13.74 -11.79
CA LEU A 201 -7.15 -13.69 -10.87
C LEU A 201 -6.72 -13.21 -9.47
N LEU A 202 -5.56 -13.66 -9.00
CA LEU A 202 -5.03 -13.28 -7.69
C LEU A 202 -4.66 -11.79 -7.64
N LEU A 203 -4.04 -11.25 -8.68
CA LEU A 203 -3.78 -9.81 -8.82
C LEU A 203 -5.08 -8.99 -8.92
N LEU A 204 -6.09 -9.48 -9.64
CA LEU A 204 -7.37 -8.79 -9.72
C LEU A 204 -8.11 -8.77 -8.37
N SER A 205 -7.90 -9.82 -7.57
CA SER A 205 -8.49 -9.90 -6.24
C SER A 205 -7.86 -8.94 -5.23
N THR A 206 -6.57 -8.56 -5.40
CA THR A 206 -5.95 -7.52 -4.55
C THR A 206 -6.48 -6.14 -4.90
N LEU A 207 -6.81 -5.88 -6.16
CA LEU A 207 -7.54 -4.67 -6.57
C LEU A 207 -8.90 -4.59 -5.87
N SER A 208 -9.72 -5.65 -5.96
CA SER A 208 -11.05 -5.67 -5.34
C SER A 208 -10.99 -5.50 -3.82
N LEU A 209 -10.02 -6.15 -3.17
CA LEU A 209 -9.77 -6.01 -1.75
C LEU A 209 -9.43 -4.56 -1.36
N GLU A 210 -8.56 -3.91 -2.15
CA GLU A 210 -8.11 -2.56 -1.88
C GLU A 210 -9.20 -1.52 -2.11
N VAL A 211 -10.06 -1.70 -3.12
CA VAL A 211 -11.26 -0.86 -3.32
C VAL A 211 -12.16 -0.91 -2.08
N GLY A 212 -12.49 -2.12 -1.61
CA GLY A 212 -13.33 -2.30 -0.41
C GLY A 212 -12.73 -1.65 0.83
N ARG A 213 -11.43 -1.84 1.05
CA ARG A 213 -10.72 -1.23 2.18
C ARG A 213 -10.74 0.30 2.12
N PHE A 214 -10.45 0.88 0.95
CA PHE A 214 -10.33 2.33 0.79
C PHE A 214 -11.71 3.01 0.85
N LEU A 215 -12.77 2.36 0.38
CA LEU A 215 -14.15 2.82 0.53
C LEU A 215 -14.49 3.16 1.99
N VAL A 216 -14.09 2.30 2.92
CA VAL A 216 -14.35 2.48 4.36
C VAL A 216 -13.43 3.54 4.96
N VAL A 217 -12.11 3.42 4.78
CA VAL A 217 -11.14 4.32 5.40
C VAL A 217 -11.32 5.76 4.93
N GLY A 218 -11.62 5.96 3.64
CA GLY A 218 -11.75 7.28 3.04
C GLY A 218 -12.98 8.07 3.52
N ILE A 219 -14.05 7.38 3.94
CA ILE A 219 -15.30 8.04 4.36
C ILE A 219 -15.52 8.03 5.87
N LEU A 220 -14.84 7.17 6.63
CA LEU A 220 -15.15 6.94 8.05
C LEU A 220 -15.26 8.23 8.89
N PRO A 221 -14.34 9.21 8.79
CA PRO A 221 -14.45 10.45 9.56
C PRO A 221 -15.64 11.31 9.14
N GLN A 222 -15.93 11.39 7.83
CA GLN A 222 -17.08 12.12 7.28
C GLN A 222 -18.41 11.47 7.69
N TYR A 223 -18.45 10.14 7.67
CA TYR A 223 -19.60 9.36 8.10
C TYR A 223 -19.88 9.58 9.58
N MET A 224 -18.87 9.47 10.46
CA MET A 224 -19.04 9.66 11.91
C MET A 224 -19.52 11.07 12.28
N THR A 225 -18.97 12.09 11.64
CA THR A 225 -19.32 13.50 11.90
C THR A 225 -20.73 13.84 11.41
N LYS A 226 -21.18 13.26 10.29
CA LYS A 226 -22.53 13.51 9.75
C LYS A 226 -23.62 12.64 10.37
N ARG A 227 -23.34 11.37 10.67
CA ARG A 227 -24.32 10.40 11.17
C ARG A 227 -24.51 10.49 12.69
N TYR A 228 -23.43 10.65 13.43
CA TYR A 228 -23.43 10.62 14.90
C TYR A 228 -23.11 11.97 15.54
N GLU A 229 -23.00 13.03 14.73
CA GLU A 229 -22.68 14.41 15.16
C GLU A 229 -21.39 14.51 15.99
N LEU A 230 -20.47 13.55 15.83
CA LEU A 230 -19.18 13.56 16.50
C LEU A 230 -18.32 14.72 15.97
N ALA A 231 -17.51 15.32 16.84
CA ALA A 231 -16.55 16.31 16.39
C ALA A 231 -15.47 15.64 15.52
N TRP A 232 -14.93 16.35 14.52
CA TRP A 232 -13.86 15.84 13.65
C TRP A 232 -12.64 15.30 14.43
N LYS A 233 -12.33 15.93 15.56
CA LYS A 233 -11.28 15.49 16.49
C LYS A 233 -11.58 14.13 17.13
N GLU A 234 -12.84 13.87 17.51
CA GLU A 234 -13.28 12.61 18.12
C GLU A 234 -13.33 11.48 17.09
N ALA A 235 -13.86 11.77 15.90
CA ALA A 235 -13.84 10.87 14.75
C ALA A 235 -12.41 10.43 14.38
N SER A 236 -11.46 11.38 14.39
CA SER A 236 -10.05 11.08 14.11
C SER A 236 -9.39 10.28 15.23
N LEU A 237 -9.73 10.55 16.50
CA LEU A 237 -9.27 9.77 17.64
C LEU A 237 -9.73 8.31 17.53
N TRP A 238 -10.99 8.06 17.11
CA TRP A 238 -11.48 6.71 16.86
C TRP A 238 -10.69 5.98 15.78
N LEU A 239 -10.33 6.66 14.68
CA LEU A 239 -9.54 6.05 13.61
C LEU A 239 -8.16 5.59 14.08
N ALA A 240 -7.54 6.33 15.01
CA ALA A 240 -6.29 5.91 15.65
C ALA A 240 -6.48 4.72 16.60
N ILE A 241 -7.52 4.74 17.45
CA ILE A 241 -7.87 3.61 18.31
C ILE A 241 -8.08 2.35 17.47
N LYS A 242 -8.87 2.45 16.40
CA LYS A 242 -9.09 1.35 15.44
C LYS A 242 -7.78 0.85 14.84
N SER A 243 -6.86 1.74 14.46
CA SER A 243 -5.56 1.35 13.90
C SER A 243 -4.70 0.58 14.91
N VAL A 244 -4.71 0.97 16.19
CA VAL A 244 -4.02 0.22 17.25
C VAL A 244 -4.69 -1.13 17.49
N LEU A 245 -6.02 -1.18 17.55
CA LEU A 245 -6.75 -2.44 17.69
C LEU A 245 -6.41 -3.42 16.57
N GLN A 246 -6.31 -2.95 15.32
CA GLN A 246 -5.83 -3.76 14.19
C GLN A 246 -4.43 -4.34 14.44
N VAL A 247 -3.50 -3.55 14.97
CA VAL A 247 -2.14 -4.03 15.31
C VAL A 247 -2.16 -4.99 16.47
N VAL A 248 -2.94 -4.73 17.51
CA VAL A 248 -3.07 -5.61 18.68
C VAL A 248 -3.65 -6.96 18.26
N VAL A 249 -4.71 -6.97 17.44
CA VAL A 249 -5.25 -8.18 16.84
C VAL A 249 -4.19 -8.85 15.96
N GLY A 250 -3.46 -8.07 15.17
CA GLY A 250 -2.34 -8.52 14.35
C GLY A 250 -1.23 -9.25 15.12
N LEU A 251 -0.75 -8.65 16.20
CA LEU A 251 0.42 -9.12 16.96
C LEU A 251 0.10 -10.10 18.07
N LEU A 252 -1.11 -10.09 18.63
CA LEU A 252 -1.49 -11.01 19.70
C LEU A 252 -2.31 -12.16 19.14
N PHE A 253 -3.37 -11.86 18.39
CA PHE A 253 -4.34 -12.88 18.00
C PHE A 253 -3.79 -13.81 16.92
N LEU A 254 -3.15 -13.29 15.85
CA LEU A 254 -2.59 -14.15 14.80
C LEU A 254 -1.52 -15.13 15.30
N PRO A 255 -0.50 -14.75 16.10
CA PRO A 255 0.50 -15.70 16.56
C PRO A 255 -0.06 -16.69 17.59
N ILE A 256 -0.97 -16.27 18.48
CA ILE A 256 -1.61 -17.17 19.43
C ILE A 256 -2.46 -18.19 18.69
N ALA A 257 -3.35 -17.74 17.79
CA ALA A 257 -4.11 -18.64 16.92
C ALA A 257 -3.16 -19.56 16.14
N SER A 258 -2.08 -19.00 15.58
CA SER A 258 -1.08 -19.75 14.84
C SER A 258 -0.44 -20.87 15.67
N GLN A 259 -0.08 -20.62 16.93
CA GLN A 259 0.51 -21.62 17.82
C GLN A 259 -0.50 -22.71 18.20
N HIS A 260 -1.77 -22.35 18.48
CA HIS A 260 -2.81 -23.34 18.76
C HIS A 260 -3.10 -24.24 17.55
N LEU A 261 -3.17 -23.67 16.34
CA LEU A 261 -3.37 -24.45 15.12
C LEU A 261 -2.14 -25.31 14.75
N THR A 262 -0.93 -24.85 15.04
CA THR A 262 0.30 -25.64 14.84
C THR A 262 0.34 -26.83 15.79
N LYS A 263 -0.09 -26.66 17.05
CA LYS A 263 -0.25 -27.76 18.01
C LYS A 263 -1.31 -28.78 17.57
N ALA A 264 -2.28 -28.37 16.76
CA ALA A 264 -3.28 -29.26 16.16
C ALA A 264 -2.78 -29.99 14.89
N GLY A 265 -1.51 -29.84 14.51
CA GLY A 265 -0.90 -30.55 13.37
C GLY A 265 -1.23 -29.98 12.00
N MET A 266 -1.78 -28.75 11.92
CA MET A 266 -2.09 -28.13 10.63
C MET A 266 -0.85 -27.54 9.94
N PRO A 267 -0.71 -27.71 8.62
CA PRO A 267 0.36 -27.06 7.86
C PRO A 267 0.28 -25.53 7.90
N ALA A 268 1.45 -24.88 7.92
CA ALA A 268 1.56 -23.43 8.09
C ALA A 268 0.82 -22.63 7.00
N VAL A 269 0.85 -23.11 5.75
CA VAL A 269 0.19 -22.46 4.60
C VAL A 269 -1.34 -22.57 4.70
N THR A 270 -1.85 -23.73 5.10
CA THR A 270 -3.30 -23.95 5.28
C THR A 270 -3.86 -23.07 6.40
N LYS A 271 -3.09 -22.91 7.48
CA LYS A 271 -3.40 -22.04 8.61
C LYS A 271 -3.49 -20.57 8.20
N ASP A 272 -2.49 -20.06 7.47
CA ASP A 272 -2.48 -18.68 7.02
C ASP A 272 -3.63 -18.40 6.02
N ALA A 273 -3.97 -19.37 5.16
CA ALA A 273 -5.13 -19.28 4.27
C ALA A 273 -6.46 -19.22 5.05
N TRP A 274 -6.61 -20.02 6.12
CA TRP A 274 -7.81 -19.96 6.97
C TRP A 274 -7.92 -18.65 7.74
N VAL A 275 -6.81 -18.11 8.24
CA VAL A 275 -6.79 -16.80 8.90
C VAL A 275 -7.19 -15.70 7.93
N ALA A 276 -6.71 -15.73 6.68
CA ALA A 276 -7.11 -14.79 5.65
C ALA A 276 -8.60 -14.90 5.29
N ARG A 277 -9.12 -16.12 5.15
CA ARG A 277 -10.55 -16.38 4.87
C ARG A 277 -11.46 -15.86 5.98
N ILE A 278 -11.16 -16.23 7.22
CA ILE A 278 -11.96 -15.81 8.39
C ILE A 278 -11.84 -14.30 8.58
N GLY A 279 -10.64 -13.74 8.47
CA GLY A 279 -10.40 -12.30 8.58
C GLY A 279 -11.18 -11.50 7.53
N LEU A 280 -11.27 -12.01 6.30
CA LEU A 280 -12.05 -11.37 5.23
C LEU A 280 -13.57 -11.45 5.48
N LEU A 281 -14.08 -12.59 5.93
CA LEU A 281 -15.50 -12.73 6.28
C LEU A 281 -15.88 -11.84 7.47
N LEU A 282 -15.03 -11.75 8.49
CA LEU A 282 -15.22 -10.83 9.61
C LEU A 282 -15.16 -9.36 9.15
N ALA A 283 -14.28 -9.02 8.20
CA ALA A 283 -14.25 -7.69 7.61
C ALA A 283 -15.59 -7.32 6.99
N MET A 284 -16.11 -8.20 6.13
CA MET A 284 -17.39 -8.01 5.45
C MET A 284 -18.55 -7.90 6.45
N ALA A 285 -18.63 -8.82 7.42
CA ALA A 285 -19.66 -8.76 8.47
C ALA A 285 -19.56 -7.46 9.29
N GLY A 286 -18.35 -7.06 9.68
CA GLY A 286 -18.10 -5.83 10.41
C GLY A 286 -18.52 -4.57 9.64
N TYR A 287 -18.28 -4.53 8.33
CA TYR A 287 -18.72 -3.42 7.47
C TYR A 287 -20.23 -3.39 7.24
N ILE A 288 -20.89 -4.55 7.14
CA ILE A 288 -22.36 -4.62 7.10
C ILE A 288 -22.95 -4.08 8.41
N ILE A 289 -22.45 -4.55 9.56
CA ILE A 289 -22.90 -4.09 10.89
C ILE A 289 -22.67 -2.59 11.03
N ALA A 290 -21.49 -2.09 10.64
CA ALA A 290 -21.17 -0.66 10.71
C ALA A 290 -22.02 0.18 9.74
N GLY A 291 -22.35 -0.34 8.56
CA GLY A 291 -23.17 0.36 7.56
C GLY A 291 -24.64 0.48 7.96
N LEU A 292 -25.20 -0.53 8.64
CA LEU A 292 -26.59 -0.56 9.12
C LEU A 292 -26.78 -0.01 10.54
N ALA A 293 -25.71 0.44 11.19
CA ALA A 293 -25.79 0.91 12.56
C ALA A 293 -26.54 2.24 12.68
N ASP A 294 -27.56 2.27 13.53
CA ASP A 294 -28.23 3.51 13.97
C ASP A 294 -27.61 4.06 15.26
N ARG A 295 -26.94 3.21 16.04
CA ARG A 295 -26.31 3.59 17.31
C ARG A 295 -24.79 3.59 17.16
N LEU A 296 -24.15 4.60 17.73
CA LEU A 296 -22.69 4.72 17.75
C LEU A 296 -22.02 3.43 18.27
N LEU A 297 -22.50 2.84 19.37
CA LEU A 297 -21.93 1.61 19.92
C LEU A 297 -21.92 0.44 18.93
N LEU A 298 -22.99 0.25 18.15
CA LEU A 298 -23.07 -0.81 17.14
C LEU A 298 -22.07 -0.57 16.02
N PHE A 299 -21.90 0.68 15.61
CA PHE A 299 -20.89 1.07 14.63
C PHE A 299 -19.46 0.81 15.14
N LEU A 300 -19.16 1.18 16.39
CA LEU A 300 -17.87 0.92 17.01
C LEU A 300 -17.58 -0.60 17.02
N VAL A 301 -18.55 -1.42 17.46
CA VAL A 301 -18.44 -2.89 17.44
C VAL A 301 -18.18 -3.41 16.02
N GLY A 302 -18.94 -2.96 15.02
CA GLY A 302 -18.72 -3.34 13.62
C GLY A 302 -17.31 -3.02 13.13
N THR A 303 -16.79 -1.83 13.46
CA THR A 303 -15.41 -1.45 13.08
C THR A 303 -14.33 -2.22 13.85
N VAL A 304 -14.59 -2.65 15.09
CA VAL A 304 -13.71 -3.56 15.84
C VAL A 304 -13.69 -4.94 15.20
N ILE A 305 -14.84 -5.50 14.85
CA ILE A 305 -14.94 -6.78 14.11
C ILE A 305 -14.17 -6.69 12.78
N SER A 306 -14.26 -5.55 12.08
CA SER A 306 -13.50 -5.37 10.83
C SER A 306 -11.98 -5.32 11.03
N SER A 307 -11.50 -5.14 12.26
CA SER A 307 -10.06 -5.05 12.55
C SER A 307 -9.33 -6.38 12.40
N PHE A 308 -10.04 -7.51 12.43
CA PHE A 308 -9.50 -8.84 12.16
C PHE A 308 -9.03 -9.03 10.71
N SER A 309 -9.36 -8.10 9.81
CA SER A 309 -8.91 -8.12 8.42
C SER A 309 -7.41 -7.84 8.23
N ILE A 310 -6.69 -7.44 9.29
CA ILE A 310 -5.27 -7.05 9.23
C ILE A 310 -4.36 -8.13 8.63
N GLY A 311 -4.70 -9.40 8.83
CA GLY A 311 -3.93 -10.54 8.31
C GLY A 311 -4.14 -10.84 6.83
N VAL A 312 -5.15 -10.25 6.19
CA VAL A 312 -5.51 -10.58 4.79
C VAL A 312 -4.44 -10.06 3.82
N GLU A 313 -3.98 -8.83 3.98
CA GLU A 313 -2.97 -8.24 3.08
C GLU A 313 -1.63 -9.00 3.06
N PRO A 314 -0.97 -9.29 4.21
CA PRO A 314 0.27 -10.06 4.20
C PRO A 314 0.08 -11.49 3.67
N ALA A 315 -1.06 -12.12 3.96
CA ALA A 315 -1.39 -13.44 3.42
C ALA A 315 -1.53 -13.40 1.89
N MET A 316 -2.18 -12.37 1.35
CA MET A 316 -2.28 -12.15 -0.11
C MET A 316 -0.91 -11.95 -0.75
N ARG A 317 -0.01 -11.19 -0.12
CA ARG A 317 1.37 -11.00 -0.59
C ARG A 317 2.16 -12.31 -0.59
N SER A 318 2.07 -13.09 0.48
CA SER A 318 2.72 -14.41 0.59
C SER A 318 2.22 -15.37 -0.50
N LEU A 319 0.91 -15.38 -0.71
CA LEU A 319 0.26 -16.19 -1.73
C LEU A 319 0.68 -15.81 -3.16
N LEU A 320 0.82 -14.50 -3.43
CA LEU A 320 1.31 -14.01 -4.71
C LEU A 320 2.73 -14.55 -5.01
N ILE A 321 3.61 -14.52 -4.01
CA ILE A 321 4.99 -15.06 -4.13
C ILE A 321 4.96 -16.58 -4.37
N ALA A 322 4.14 -17.31 -3.62
CA ALA A 322 4.04 -18.76 -3.74
C ALA A 322 3.49 -19.23 -5.10
N THR A 323 2.60 -18.43 -5.71
CA THR A 323 1.97 -18.74 -7.00
C THR A 323 2.89 -18.42 -8.17
N ALA A 324 3.85 -17.50 -8.00
CA ALA A 324 4.69 -16.97 -9.06
C ALA A 324 6.20 -17.19 -8.83
N PRO A 325 6.68 -18.43 -8.61
CA PRO A 325 8.09 -18.69 -8.29
C PRO A 325 9.05 -18.30 -9.42
N ASN A 326 8.57 -18.28 -10.67
CA ASN A 326 9.37 -17.98 -11.85
C ASN A 326 9.31 -16.50 -12.26
N SER A 327 8.42 -15.71 -11.64
CA SER A 327 8.34 -14.28 -11.87
C SER A 327 9.29 -13.56 -10.92
N GLY A 328 10.21 -12.74 -11.44
CA GLY A 328 11.10 -11.94 -10.60
C GLY A 328 10.32 -11.14 -9.55
N SER A 329 10.71 -11.27 -8.28
CA SER A 329 9.98 -10.69 -7.13
C SER A 329 9.72 -9.19 -7.28
N GLY A 330 10.66 -8.44 -7.87
CA GLY A 330 10.51 -7.02 -8.15
C GLY A 330 9.37 -6.69 -9.14
N ALA A 331 9.21 -7.46 -10.22
CA ALA A 331 8.14 -7.25 -11.20
C ALA A 331 6.75 -7.57 -10.61
N LEU A 332 6.70 -8.60 -9.76
CA LEU A 332 5.49 -9.02 -9.06
C LEU A 332 5.00 -7.99 -8.04
N PHE A 333 5.90 -7.46 -7.21
CA PHE A 333 5.54 -6.40 -6.26
C PHE A 333 5.20 -5.08 -6.96
N SER A 334 5.88 -4.76 -8.06
CA SER A 334 5.55 -3.57 -8.85
C SER A 334 4.14 -3.70 -9.44
N THR A 335 3.80 -4.86 -10.01
CA THR A 335 2.45 -5.11 -10.55
C THR A 335 1.40 -5.10 -9.46
N LEU A 336 1.69 -5.69 -8.29
CA LEU A 336 0.82 -5.60 -7.12
C LEU A 336 0.56 -4.15 -6.74
N GLN A 337 1.60 -3.32 -6.65
CA GLN A 337 1.47 -1.92 -6.28
C GLN A 337 0.63 -1.14 -7.30
N VAL A 338 0.76 -1.43 -8.60
CA VAL A 338 -0.11 -0.85 -9.65
C VAL A 338 -1.58 -1.23 -9.41
N MET A 339 -1.86 -2.51 -9.08
CA MET A 339 -3.23 -2.95 -8.76
C MET A 339 -3.79 -2.28 -7.50
N LEU A 340 -2.98 -2.11 -6.45
CA LEU A 340 -3.38 -1.41 -5.23
C LEU A 340 -3.69 0.07 -5.51
N SER A 341 -2.82 0.75 -6.27
CA SER A 341 -3.04 2.14 -6.68
C SER A 341 -4.32 2.29 -7.52
N LEU A 342 -4.58 1.36 -8.44
CA LEU A 342 -5.85 1.29 -9.18
C LEU A 342 -7.07 1.14 -8.25
N GLY A 343 -6.95 0.32 -7.20
CA GLY A 343 -7.99 0.17 -6.19
C GLY A 343 -8.31 1.49 -5.46
N ILE A 344 -7.29 2.24 -5.04
CA ILE A 344 -7.47 3.55 -4.40
C ILE A 344 -8.12 4.56 -5.35
N ILE A 345 -7.67 4.57 -6.61
CA ILE A 345 -8.18 5.48 -7.64
C ILE A 345 -9.65 5.22 -7.91
N THR A 346 -10.03 3.96 -8.10
CA THR A 346 -11.41 3.54 -8.36
C THR A 346 -12.32 3.74 -7.14
N ALA A 347 -11.82 3.56 -5.93
CA ALA A 347 -12.59 3.78 -4.70
C ALA A 347 -13.06 5.24 -4.55
N GLY A 348 -12.26 6.24 -4.95
CA GLY A 348 -12.61 7.66 -4.75
C GLY A 348 -13.94 8.08 -5.37
N PRO A 349 -14.14 7.91 -6.70
CA PRO A 349 -15.41 8.19 -7.35
C PRO A 349 -16.57 7.40 -6.74
N ILE A 350 -16.34 6.15 -6.35
CA ILE A 350 -17.36 5.31 -5.70
C ILE A 350 -17.76 5.91 -4.34
N ILE A 351 -16.79 6.32 -3.51
CA ILE A 351 -17.04 7.02 -2.24
C ILE A 351 -17.87 8.28 -2.49
N ALA A 352 -17.44 9.14 -3.43
CA ALA A 352 -18.12 10.39 -3.71
C ALA A 352 -19.57 10.17 -4.20
N ALA A 353 -19.78 9.23 -5.12
CA ALA A 353 -21.10 8.91 -5.64
C ALA A 353 -22.01 8.29 -4.57
N SER A 354 -21.50 7.32 -3.82
CA SER A 354 -22.28 6.64 -2.77
C SER A 354 -22.60 7.55 -1.58
N PHE A 355 -21.68 8.43 -1.19
CA PHE A 355 -21.93 9.39 -0.13
C PHE A 355 -22.93 10.48 -0.57
N ARG A 356 -22.85 10.98 -1.81
CA ARG A 356 -23.87 11.89 -2.38
C ARG A 356 -25.24 11.22 -2.44
N LEU A 357 -25.30 9.95 -2.83
CA LEU A 357 -26.54 9.18 -2.85
C LEU A 357 -27.13 9.07 -1.43
N GLY A 358 -26.29 8.75 -0.44
CA GLY A 358 -26.69 8.70 0.97
C GLY A 358 -27.13 10.04 1.54
N LEU A 359 -26.64 11.17 1.02
CA LEU A 359 -27.10 12.50 1.40
C LEU A 359 -28.46 12.87 0.78
N HIS A 360 -28.79 12.34 -0.41
CA HIS A 360 -30.07 12.61 -1.06
C HIS A 360 -31.22 11.72 -0.57
N MET A 361 -30.92 10.50 -0.11
CA MET A 361 -31.90 9.50 0.34
C MET A 361 -32.17 9.54 1.85
N ASP A 362 -31.94 10.68 2.50
CA ASP A 362 -32.00 10.89 3.96
C ASP A 362 -30.86 10.24 4.77
N GLN A 363 -30.67 10.72 6.01
CA GLN A 363 -29.54 10.36 6.88
C GLN A 363 -29.42 8.85 7.17
N GLU A 364 -30.50 8.08 7.00
CA GLU A 364 -30.51 6.61 7.17
C GLU A 364 -29.59 5.89 6.18
N TRP A 365 -29.40 6.44 4.98
CA TRP A 365 -28.63 5.82 3.91
C TRP A 365 -27.18 6.32 3.81
N LEU A 366 -26.71 7.09 4.80
CA LEU A 366 -25.30 7.52 4.89
C LEU A 366 -24.33 6.32 4.94
N GLY A 367 -24.79 5.13 5.32
CA GLY A 367 -24.00 3.90 5.43
C GLY A 367 -23.71 3.17 4.11
N ILE A 368 -24.28 3.61 2.97
CA ILE A 368 -24.10 2.97 1.65
C ILE A 368 -22.62 2.70 1.30
N PRO A 369 -21.66 3.63 1.48
CA PRO A 369 -20.26 3.37 1.15
C PRO A 369 -19.67 2.17 1.92
N LEU A 370 -20.10 1.97 3.17
CA LEU A 370 -19.68 0.84 4.01
C LEU A 370 -20.33 -0.46 3.54
N LEU A 371 -21.61 -0.42 3.14
CA LEU A 371 -22.29 -1.59 2.57
C LEU A 371 -21.69 -1.99 1.21
N LEU A 372 -21.36 -1.02 0.36
CA LEU A 372 -20.69 -1.26 -0.92
C LEU A 372 -19.34 -1.95 -0.74
N SER A 373 -18.57 -1.60 0.29
CA SER A 373 -17.32 -2.30 0.58
C SER A 373 -17.53 -3.81 0.78
N SER A 374 -18.64 -4.20 1.41
CA SER A 374 -19.01 -5.61 1.66
C SER A 374 -19.47 -6.33 0.38
N ILE A 375 -19.90 -5.59 -0.64
CA ILE A 375 -20.31 -6.12 -1.96
C ILE A 375 -19.11 -6.23 -2.91
N VAL A 376 -18.07 -5.41 -2.72
CA VAL A 376 -16.87 -5.40 -3.58
C VAL A 376 -15.81 -6.43 -3.15
N MET A 377 -15.76 -6.81 -1.88
CA MET A 377 -14.82 -7.81 -1.34
C MET A 377 -15.12 -9.31 -1.61
N PRO A 378 -16.37 -9.78 -1.90
CA PRO A 378 -16.69 -11.18 -2.16
C PRO A 378 -15.90 -11.85 -3.28
N PRO A 379 -15.56 -11.22 -4.43
CA PRO A 379 -14.72 -11.84 -5.46
C PRO A 379 -13.35 -12.29 -4.92
N THR A 380 -12.77 -11.53 -3.98
CA THR A 380 -11.53 -11.92 -3.31
C THR A 380 -11.76 -13.10 -2.38
N ALA A 381 -12.89 -13.12 -1.67
CA ALA A 381 -13.25 -14.24 -0.80
C ALA A 381 -13.45 -15.53 -1.61
N THR A 382 -14.24 -15.50 -2.67
CA THR A 382 -14.50 -16.67 -3.52
C THR A 382 -13.22 -17.22 -4.11
N LEU A 383 -12.29 -16.36 -4.55
CA LEU A 383 -10.98 -16.80 -5.02
C LEU A 383 -10.14 -17.44 -3.91
N LEU A 384 -10.08 -16.83 -2.73
CA LEU A 384 -9.35 -17.38 -1.57
C LEU A 384 -9.92 -18.75 -1.11
N PHE A 385 -11.23 -18.95 -1.23
CA PHE A 385 -11.88 -20.23 -0.97
C PHE A 385 -11.65 -21.27 -2.09
N ALA A 386 -11.59 -20.83 -3.34
CA ALA A 386 -11.35 -21.69 -4.50
C ALA A 386 -9.90 -22.17 -4.60
N LEU A 387 -8.93 -21.38 -4.13
CA LEU A 387 -7.53 -21.77 -4.11
C LEU A 387 -7.28 -22.85 -3.04
N LYS A 388 -7.08 -24.09 -3.49
CA LYS A 388 -6.58 -25.19 -2.66
C LYS A 388 -5.06 -25.21 -2.73
N PHE A 389 -4.41 -24.79 -1.65
CA PHE A 389 -2.97 -24.92 -1.50
C PHE A 389 -2.62 -26.38 -1.22
N LYS A 390 -1.92 -27.01 -2.15
CA LYS A 390 -1.30 -28.32 -1.96
C LYS A 390 -0.04 -28.09 -1.11
N ASP A 391 0.06 -28.80 0.01
CA ASP A 391 1.19 -28.72 0.92
C ASP A 391 2.52 -28.84 0.17
N SER A 392 3.35 -27.81 0.27
CA SER A 392 4.74 -27.80 -0.17
C SER A 392 5.67 -28.37 0.91
N SER A 393 5.22 -29.33 1.71
CA SER A 393 6.02 -30.03 2.74
C SER A 393 7.04 -31.03 2.16
N GLY A 394 7.54 -30.81 0.94
CA GLY A 394 8.38 -31.79 0.23
C GLY A 394 9.61 -31.26 -0.49
N ARG A 395 10.01 -29.98 -0.36
CA ARG A 395 11.19 -29.45 -1.09
C ARG A 395 12.15 -28.60 -0.24
N ILE A 396 12.31 -28.94 1.03
CA ILE A 396 13.48 -28.54 1.83
C ILE A 396 14.12 -29.79 2.44
N ALA A 397 14.51 -30.71 1.56
CA ALA A 397 15.44 -31.78 1.86
C ALA A 397 16.15 -32.07 0.54
N LEU A 398 17.49 -32.17 0.58
CA LEU A 398 18.42 -32.33 -0.54
C LEU A 398 18.91 -31.02 -1.18
N ASP A 399 19.64 -30.26 -0.38
CA ASP A 399 20.99 -29.83 -0.78
C ASP A 399 21.88 -30.01 0.45
N ARG A 400 22.21 -31.28 0.72
CA ARG A 400 23.41 -31.62 1.48
C ARG A 400 24.48 -31.79 0.41
N ASP A 401 25.49 -30.95 0.45
CA ASP A 401 26.73 -31.07 -0.31
C ASP A 401 27.21 -32.53 -0.36
N PRO A 402 27.42 -33.11 -1.55
CA PRO A 402 28.25 -34.30 -1.69
C PRO A 402 29.66 -33.82 -2.08
N ASP A 403 30.35 -33.15 -1.16
CA ASP A 403 31.79 -32.89 -1.30
C ASP A 403 32.44 -32.73 0.08
N SER A 404 32.47 -33.84 0.83
CA SER A 404 33.55 -34.11 1.77
C SER A 404 34.10 -35.48 1.42
N GLY A 405 34.96 -35.49 0.40
CA GLY A 405 35.88 -36.60 0.18
C GLY A 405 36.88 -36.62 1.32
N ASP A 406 36.72 -37.56 2.23
CA ASP A 406 37.79 -37.98 3.14
C ASP A 406 38.54 -39.12 2.45
N ASN A 407 39.63 -38.75 1.77
CA ASN A 407 40.78 -39.61 1.56
C ASN A 407 41.83 -39.24 2.62
N GLU A 408 42.37 -40.29 3.24
CA GLU A 408 43.51 -40.36 4.18
C GLU A 408 43.31 -39.98 5.65
#